data_AF-A0A2Z5FXP7-F1
#
_entry.id   AF-A0A2Z5FXP7-F1
#
_cell.length_a   1.000
_cell.length_b   1.000
_cell.length_c   1.000
_cell.angle_alpha   90.00
_cell.angle_beta   90.00
_cell.angle_gamma   90.00
#
_symmetry.space_group_name_H-M   'P 1'
#
loop_
_entity.id
_entity.type
_entity.pdbx_description
1 polymer ?
#
loop_
_entity_poly.entity_id
_entity_poly.type
_entity_poly.pdbx_seq_one_letter_code
_entity_poly.pdbx_strand_id
1 'polypeptide(L)'
;MLPSELKAEQFAGYPPEARMLVISHLDAIRQLPLSIAPSLLRELVEYDFKFPAERAAIDGELTNLSSLSRAQMQEWFGAFSSFSLSPNLQRFDWINQPAQFVEQLSAYLWTTHQLDGFRQAAISYGDRLQAVLPKPKLPVRRLGIAIIGQGLSSYEGPLFRNLRAHGTYFRNVDPKDGVELLLAAAAARAKTYPATYGHWYVDGGQEAAHSPLLTCVSYRALEPVRSALLKYVQTEISQPGMGPEELRSRLARLSPADLGMERAGDKVLGRFEVRLFTEGSGTQIFSTTFAQWAARETLRRAQPLTLLVRFAPRQEQKPMNELLTSGRSETNLDFAGSLVDADMGAYYQWINQQRLPGAGESSFLVWYEAHKQALVVAPGLPRGAESTSAKNLDELLTLATS
;
A
#
# COMPACT_ATOMS: atom_id res chain seq x y z
N MET A 1 -18.16 -10.46 26.09
CA MET A 1 -17.25 -11.60 26.30
C MET A 1 -15.84 -11.06 26.47
N LEU A 2 -15.11 -11.51 27.48
CA LEU A 2 -13.76 -11.05 27.76
C LEU A 2 -12.72 -11.86 26.96
N PRO A 3 -11.55 -11.27 26.61
CA PRO A 3 -10.48 -12.02 25.93
C PRO A 3 -10.05 -13.29 26.68
N SER A 4 -10.06 -13.29 28.01
CA SER A 4 -9.75 -14.46 28.84
C SER A 4 -10.68 -15.66 28.62
N GLU A 5 -11.86 -15.43 28.05
CA GLU A 5 -12.89 -16.45 27.79
C GLU A 5 -12.82 -17.02 26.36
N LEU A 6 -11.86 -16.57 25.54
CA LEU A 6 -11.74 -17.02 24.15
C LEU A 6 -11.57 -18.53 24.06
N LYS A 7 -12.19 -19.16 23.07
CA LYS A 7 -12.07 -20.59 22.76
C LYS A 7 -11.81 -20.82 21.28
N ALA A 8 -11.16 -21.94 20.94
CA ALA A 8 -10.77 -22.25 19.58
C ALA A 8 -11.96 -22.34 18.60
N GLU A 9 -13.13 -22.79 19.07
CA GLU A 9 -14.33 -22.97 18.25
C GLU A 9 -14.92 -21.64 17.78
N GLN A 10 -14.64 -20.54 18.49
CA GLN A 10 -15.15 -19.21 18.16
C GLN A 10 -14.53 -18.63 16.88
N PHE A 11 -13.40 -19.18 16.43
CA PHE A 11 -12.71 -18.76 15.21
C PHE A 11 -13.07 -19.62 13.99
N ALA A 12 -14.17 -20.38 14.05
CA ALA A 12 -14.58 -21.25 12.94
C ALA A 12 -14.85 -20.50 11.62
N GLY A 13 -15.24 -19.21 11.70
CA GLY A 13 -15.47 -18.35 10.53
C GLY A 13 -14.22 -17.68 9.97
N TYR A 14 -13.05 -17.85 10.59
CA TYR A 14 -11.81 -17.26 10.10
C TYR A 14 -11.27 -18.04 8.89
N PRO A 15 -10.55 -17.38 7.98
CA PRO A 15 -9.80 -18.07 6.93
C PRO A 15 -8.85 -19.15 7.50
N PRO A 16 -8.53 -20.21 6.75
CA PRO A 16 -7.81 -21.37 7.29
C PRO A 16 -6.47 -21.03 7.97
N GLU A 17 -5.60 -20.23 7.34
CA GLU A 17 -4.30 -19.91 7.94
C GLU A 17 -4.45 -18.98 9.14
N ALA A 18 -5.29 -17.95 9.02
CA ALA A 18 -5.67 -17.06 10.11
C ALA A 18 -6.19 -17.83 11.34
N ARG A 19 -7.09 -18.79 11.12
CA ARG A 19 -7.65 -19.63 12.18
C ARG A 19 -6.57 -20.44 12.88
N MET A 20 -5.70 -21.11 12.12
CA MET A 20 -4.60 -21.89 12.71
C MET A 20 -3.68 -21.00 13.55
N LEU A 21 -3.32 -19.83 13.02
CA LEU A 21 -2.43 -18.88 13.69
C LEU A 21 -3.03 -18.33 14.99
N VAL A 22 -4.31 -17.96 14.98
CA VAL A 22 -5.00 -17.51 16.21
C VAL A 22 -5.05 -18.63 17.25
N ILE A 23 -5.34 -19.86 16.84
CA ILE A 23 -5.42 -21.00 17.76
C ILE A 23 -4.04 -21.32 18.35
N SER A 24 -2.97 -21.26 17.57
CA SER A 24 -1.61 -21.53 18.06
C SER A 24 -1.11 -20.50 19.07
N HIS A 25 -1.65 -19.27 19.03
CA HIS A 25 -1.28 -18.17 19.93
C HIS A 25 -2.42 -17.79 20.90
N LEU A 26 -3.41 -18.67 21.09
CA LEU A 26 -4.62 -18.36 21.84
C LEU A 26 -4.34 -17.91 23.29
N ASP A 27 -3.37 -18.53 23.96
CA ASP A 27 -3.04 -18.20 25.34
C ASP A 27 -2.38 -16.82 25.49
N ALA A 28 -1.64 -16.36 24.48
CA ALA A 28 -1.13 -14.99 24.46
C ALA A 28 -2.27 -13.98 24.24
N ILE A 29 -3.18 -14.28 23.30
CA ILE A 29 -4.32 -13.41 22.97
C ILE A 29 -5.28 -13.28 24.16
N ARG A 30 -5.51 -14.36 24.91
CA ARG A 30 -6.35 -14.37 26.13
C ARG A 30 -5.87 -13.41 27.22
N GLN A 31 -4.59 -13.04 27.21
CA GLN A 31 -4.00 -12.13 28.19
C GLN A 31 -4.11 -10.66 27.79
N LEU A 32 -4.55 -10.36 26.56
CA LEU A 32 -4.69 -9.00 26.07
C LEU A 32 -5.93 -8.30 26.65
N PRO A 33 -5.86 -6.99 26.91
CA PRO A 33 -7.06 -6.20 27.25
C PRO A 33 -8.05 -6.14 26.09
N LEU A 34 -9.35 -6.05 26.41
CA LEU A 34 -10.41 -5.92 25.40
C LEU A 34 -10.28 -4.64 24.55
N SER A 35 -9.64 -3.60 25.08
CA SER A 35 -9.38 -2.35 24.36
C SER A 35 -8.38 -2.50 23.21
N ILE A 36 -7.59 -3.59 23.15
CA ILE A 36 -6.58 -3.80 22.10
C ILE A 36 -6.70 -5.14 21.37
N ALA A 37 -7.21 -6.20 22.01
CA ALA A 37 -7.35 -7.52 21.39
C ALA A 37 -8.11 -7.50 20.04
N PRO A 38 -9.21 -6.75 19.87
CA PRO A 38 -9.91 -6.67 18.58
C PRO A 38 -9.09 -6.00 17.47
N SER A 39 -8.19 -5.07 17.82
CA SER A 39 -7.27 -4.46 16.85
C SER A 39 -6.29 -5.50 16.28
N LEU A 40 -5.78 -6.40 17.13
CA LEU A 40 -4.96 -7.52 16.68
C LEU A 40 -5.79 -8.49 15.84
N LEU A 41 -6.97 -8.90 16.31
CA LEU A 41 -7.85 -9.82 15.55
C LEU A 41 -8.26 -9.27 14.18
N ARG A 42 -8.41 -7.94 14.04
CA ARG A 42 -8.66 -7.29 12.75
C ARG A 42 -7.53 -7.53 11.75
N GLU A 43 -6.28 -7.57 12.21
CA GLU A 43 -5.14 -7.90 11.35
C GLU A 43 -5.08 -9.41 11.09
N LEU A 44 -5.34 -10.24 12.10
CA LEU A 44 -5.24 -11.70 11.97
C LEU A 44 -6.31 -12.28 11.04
N VAL A 45 -7.54 -11.76 11.04
CA VAL A 45 -8.62 -12.28 10.18
C VAL A 45 -8.31 -12.11 8.68
N GLU A 46 -7.44 -11.18 8.30
CA GLU A 46 -7.00 -10.97 6.92
C GLU A 46 -5.68 -11.70 6.58
N TYR A 47 -5.14 -12.53 7.49
CA TYR A 47 -3.79 -13.13 7.35
C TYR A 47 -3.58 -13.87 6.02
N ASP A 48 -4.55 -14.70 5.60
CA ASP A 48 -4.49 -15.45 4.33
C ASP A 48 -4.33 -14.53 3.11
N PHE A 49 -4.68 -13.25 3.21
CA PHE A 49 -4.62 -12.27 2.13
C PHE A 49 -3.52 -11.21 2.32
N LYS A 50 -2.66 -11.37 3.33
CA LYS A 50 -1.52 -10.48 3.59
C LYS A 50 -0.30 -10.89 2.80
N PHE A 51 0.50 -9.89 2.39
CA PHE A 51 1.79 -10.14 1.74
C PHE A 51 2.79 -10.78 2.70
N PRO A 52 3.85 -11.44 2.20
CA PRO A 52 4.87 -12.07 3.06
C PRO A 52 5.47 -11.14 4.11
N ALA A 53 5.72 -9.86 3.77
CA ALA A 53 6.25 -8.89 4.73
C ALA A 53 5.25 -8.57 5.87
N GLU A 54 3.96 -8.46 5.56
CA GLU A 54 2.90 -8.26 6.56
C GLU A 54 2.73 -9.49 7.44
N ARG A 55 2.76 -10.70 6.86
CA ARG A 55 2.68 -11.97 7.59
C ARG A 55 3.87 -12.13 8.55
N ALA A 56 5.09 -11.89 8.07
CA ALA A 56 6.29 -11.97 8.90
C ALA A 56 6.27 -10.99 10.09
N ALA A 57 5.69 -9.79 9.91
CA ALA A 57 5.51 -8.84 11.00
C ALA A 57 4.52 -9.36 12.06
N ILE A 58 3.39 -9.93 11.61
CA ILE A 58 2.37 -10.53 12.49
C ILE A 58 2.95 -11.74 13.23
N ASP A 59 3.65 -12.64 12.52
CA ASP A 59 4.24 -13.83 13.11
C ASP A 59 5.28 -13.45 14.17
N GLY A 60 6.10 -12.43 13.89
CA GLY A 60 7.04 -11.87 14.84
C GLY A 60 6.35 -11.29 16.08
N GLU A 61 5.29 -10.51 15.89
CA GLU A 61 4.49 -9.95 16.99
C GLU A 61 3.89 -11.05 17.87
N LEU A 62 3.20 -12.03 17.29
CA LEU A 62 2.58 -13.13 18.03
C LEU A 62 3.62 -14.02 18.74
N THR A 63 4.75 -14.27 18.11
CA THR A 63 5.87 -15.01 18.73
C THR A 63 6.42 -14.24 19.93
N ASN A 64 6.64 -12.94 19.78
CA ASN A 64 7.08 -12.09 20.88
C ASN A 64 6.05 -12.12 22.03
N LEU A 65 4.78 -11.87 21.74
CA LEU A 65 3.70 -11.89 22.74
C LEU A 65 3.62 -13.23 23.48
N SER A 66 3.80 -14.35 22.77
CA SER A 66 3.78 -15.69 23.37
C SER A 66 5.01 -15.99 24.24
N SER A 67 6.10 -15.26 24.05
CA SER A 67 7.30 -15.37 24.87
C SER A 67 7.28 -14.52 26.15
N LEU A 68 6.37 -13.54 26.23
CA LEU A 68 6.29 -12.65 27.39
C LEU A 68 5.71 -13.39 28.61
N SER A 69 6.34 -13.18 29.76
CA SER A 69 5.75 -13.58 31.04
C SER A 69 4.51 -12.73 31.36
N ARG A 70 3.67 -13.21 32.28
CA ARG A 70 2.48 -12.46 32.73
C ARG A 70 2.81 -11.06 33.26
N ALA A 71 3.93 -10.90 33.96
CA ALA A 71 4.39 -9.61 34.46
C ALA A 71 4.77 -8.65 33.31
N GLN A 72 5.46 -9.16 32.29
CA GLN A 72 5.79 -8.38 31.09
C GLN A 72 4.54 -8.03 30.28
N MET A 73 3.57 -8.95 30.16
CA MET A 73 2.29 -8.65 29.51
C MET A 73 1.55 -7.51 30.22
N GLN A 74 1.51 -7.52 31.57
CA GLN A 74 0.93 -6.42 32.35
C GLN A 74 1.69 -5.10 32.15
N GLU A 75 3.02 -5.16 32.05
CA GLU A 75 3.84 -3.97 31.79
C GLU A 75 3.56 -3.39 30.40
N TRP A 76 3.49 -4.24 29.36
CA TRP A 76 3.28 -3.81 27.98
C TRP A 76 1.86 -3.30 27.71
N PHE A 77 0.86 -3.92 28.34
CA PHE A 77 -0.55 -3.64 28.08
C PHE A 77 -1.28 -2.92 29.24
N GLY A 78 -0.55 -2.52 30.28
CA GLY A 78 -1.11 -1.85 31.46
C GLY A 78 -1.88 -0.58 31.10
N ALA A 79 -1.33 0.26 30.23
CA ALA A 79 -2.00 1.48 29.76
C ALA A 79 -3.32 1.17 29.05
N PHE A 80 -3.37 0.12 28.22
CA PHE A 80 -4.61 -0.29 27.54
C PHE A 80 -5.69 -0.77 28.51
N SER A 81 -5.29 -1.33 29.65
CA SER A 81 -6.22 -1.79 30.68
C SER A 81 -6.88 -0.65 31.46
N SER A 82 -6.32 0.56 31.43
CA SER A 82 -6.86 1.71 32.15
C SER A 82 -8.01 2.44 31.43
N PHE A 83 -8.24 2.16 30.14
CA PHE A 83 -9.30 2.83 29.40
C PHE A 83 -10.67 2.27 29.78
N SER A 84 -11.61 3.16 30.03
CA SER A 84 -13.01 2.77 30.19
C SER A 84 -13.61 2.35 28.86
N LEU A 85 -14.54 1.39 28.90
CA LEU A 85 -15.27 0.90 27.72
C LEU A 85 -16.77 0.98 28.00
N SER A 86 -17.56 1.35 26.98
CA SER A 86 -19.02 1.35 27.11
C SER A 86 -19.56 -0.08 27.32
N PRO A 87 -20.71 -0.23 28.01
CA PRO A 87 -21.37 -1.53 28.14
C PRO A 87 -21.69 -2.19 26.80
N ASN A 88 -21.97 -1.39 25.77
CA ASN A 88 -22.23 -1.87 24.41
C ASN A 88 -20.98 -2.50 23.79
N LEU A 89 -19.81 -1.84 23.91
CA LEU A 89 -18.54 -2.40 23.44
C LEU A 89 -18.21 -3.72 24.16
N GLN A 90 -18.41 -3.79 25.48
CA GLN A 90 -18.12 -5.01 26.25
C GLN A 90 -18.96 -6.23 25.84
N ARG A 91 -20.15 -5.99 25.26
CA ARG A 91 -21.09 -7.02 24.77
C ARG A 91 -21.01 -7.23 23.26
N PHE A 92 -20.22 -6.44 22.55
CA PHE A 92 -20.11 -6.49 21.09
C PHE A 92 -19.45 -7.80 20.64
N ASP A 93 -19.82 -8.29 19.45
CA ASP A 93 -19.21 -9.47 18.83
C ASP A 93 -17.88 -9.12 18.14
N TRP A 94 -16.88 -8.80 18.96
CA TRP A 94 -15.57 -8.35 18.50
C TRP A 94 -14.71 -9.46 17.88
N ILE A 95 -15.11 -10.74 18.03
CA ILE A 95 -14.43 -11.87 17.39
C ILE A 95 -14.79 -11.92 15.91
N ASN A 96 -16.09 -11.89 15.59
CA ASN A 96 -16.52 -11.99 14.20
C ASN A 96 -16.54 -10.64 13.50
N GLN A 97 -16.54 -9.53 14.25
CA GLN A 97 -16.60 -8.16 13.70
C GLN A 97 -15.54 -7.23 14.31
N PRO A 98 -14.24 -7.62 14.30
CA PRO A 98 -13.18 -6.85 14.97
C PRO A 98 -13.01 -5.44 14.38
N ALA A 99 -13.18 -5.27 13.06
CA ALA A 99 -13.08 -3.96 12.41
C ALA A 99 -14.14 -2.97 12.91
N GLN A 100 -15.39 -3.43 13.04
CA GLN A 100 -16.50 -2.60 13.53
C GLN A 100 -16.33 -2.26 15.01
N PHE A 101 -15.81 -3.19 15.81
CA PHE A 101 -15.46 -2.90 17.19
C PHE A 101 -14.44 -1.77 17.28
N VAL A 102 -13.35 -1.83 16.50
CA VAL A 102 -12.29 -0.81 16.52
C VAL A 102 -12.81 0.56 16.11
N GLU A 103 -13.73 0.61 15.15
CA GLU A 103 -14.42 1.83 14.73
C GLU A 103 -15.26 2.43 15.87
N GLN A 104 -16.12 1.61 16.50
CA GLN A 104 -16.94 2.05 17.62
C GLN A 104 -16.10 2.43 18.85
N LEU A 105 -15.01 1.71 19.11
CA LEU A 105 -14.05 2.04 20.14
C LEU A 105 -13.44 3.42 19.89
N SER A 106 -13.01 3.70 18.65
CA SER A 106 -12.42 4.99 18.28
C SER A 106 -13.41 6.14 18.51
N ALA A 107 -14.67 5.98 18.11
CA ALA A 107 -15.72 6.96 18.35
C ALA A 107 -15.97 7.17 19.86
N TYR A 108 -15.99 6.10 20.64
CA TYR A 108 -16.18 6.17 22.10
C TYR A 108 -15.00 6.86 22.81
N LEU A 109 -13.76 6.51 22.46
CA LEU A 109 -12.57 7.14 23.02
C LEU A 109 -12.50 8.63 22.69
N TRP A 110 -12.98 9.04 21.51
CA TRP A 110 -13.10 10.44 21.15
C TRP A 110 -14.11 11.18 22.04
N THR A 111 -15.33 10.66 22.15
CA THR A 111 -16.41 11.32 22.94
C THR A 111 -16.13 11.35 24.44
N THR A 112 -15.26 10.47 24.93
CA THR A 112 -14.83 10.41 26.33
C THR A 112 -13.44 11.03 26.59
N HIS A 113 -12.84 11.68 25.59
CA HIS A 113 -11.52 12.32 25.67
C HIS A 113 -10.38 11.37 26.08
N GLN A 114 -10.49 10.09 25.77
CA GLN A 114 -9.47 9.06 26.03
C GLN A 114 -8.57 8.76 24.81
N LEU A 115 -8.92 9.31 23.63
CA LEU A 115 -8.24 8.96 22.36
C LEU A 115 -6.74 9.27 22.36
N ASP A 116 -6.32 10.41 22.92
CA ASP A 116 -4.89 10.79 22.94
C ASP A 116 -4.07 9.85 23.83
N GLY A 117 -4.61 9.47 25.00
CA GLY A 117 -3.99 8.48 25.87
C GLY A 117 -3.87 7.12 25.17
N PHE A 118 -4.92 6.69 24.46
CA PHE A 118 -4.90 5.45 23.68
C PHE A 118 -3.85 5.49 22.57
N ARG A 119 -3.76 6.61 21.84
CA ARG A 119 -2.74 6.81 20.79
C ARG A 119 -1.34 6.73 21.38
N GLN A 120 -1.09 7.36 22.53
CA GLN A 120 0.22 7.30 23.18
C GLN A 120 0.59 5.88 23.61
N ALA A 121 -0.38 5.11 24.13
CA ALA A 121 -0.19 3.70 24.46
C ALA A 121 0.15 2.86 23.22
N ALA A 122 -0.55 3.08 22.10
CA ALA A 122 -0.30 2.40 20.83
C ALA A 122 1.07 2.73 20.23
N ILE A 123 1.51 3.99 20.27
CA ILE A 123 2.87 4.37 19.84
C ILE A 123 3.91 3.68 20.72
N SER A 124 3.74 3.72 22.04
CA SER A 124 4.68 3.10 22.98
C SER A 124 4.78 1.59 22.79
N TYR A 125 3.65 0.93 22.49
CA TYR A 125 3.63 -0.49 22.14
C TYR A 125 4.39 -0.77 20.84
N GLY A 126 4.12 0.01 19.78
CA GLY A 126 4.80 -0.12 18.50
C GLY A 126 6.31 0.08 18.60
N ASP A 127 6.77 1.08 19.35
CA ASP A 127 8.19 1.36 19.57
C ASP A 127 8.87 0.19 20.30
N ARG A 128 8.24 -0.36 21.35
CA ARG A 128 8.73 -1.53 22.07
C ARG A 128 8.82 -2.76 21.16
N LEU A 129 7.78 -3.02 20.39
CA LEU A 129 7.74 -4.14 19.45
C LEU A 129 8.85 -4.00 18.40
N GLN A 130 9.02 -2.82 17.82
CA GLN A 130 10.07 -2.56 16.83
C GLN A 130 11.48 -2.70 17.43
N ALA A 131 11.67 -2.40 18.71
CA ALA A 131 12.96 -2.54 19.39
C ALA A 131 13.36 -4.00 19.62
N VAL A 132 12.39 -4.90 19.83
CA VAL A 132 12.66 -6.32 20.10
C VAL A 132 12.66 -7.19 18.85
N LEU A 133 11.94 -6.79 17.80
CA LEU A 133 11.87 -7.58 16.58
C LEU A 133 13.15 -7.46 15.74
N PRO A 134 13.67 -8.58 15.21
CA PRO A 134 14.84 -8.55 14.37
C PRO A 134 14.56 -7.76 13.08
N LYS A 135 15.49 -6.89 12.70
CA LYS A 135 15.40 -6.15 11.44
C LYS A 135 15.84 -7.08 10.30
N PRO A 136 14.96 -7.39 9.32
CA PRO A 136 15.32 -8.29 8.23
C PRO A 136 16.44 -7.66 7.39
N LYS A 137 17.50 -8.44 7.15
CA LYS A 137 18.57 -8.05 6.24
C LYS A 137 18.06 -8.17 4.81
N LEU A 138 18.16 -7.08 4.04
CA LEU A 138 17.79 -7.11 2.62
C LEU A 138 18.87 -7.84 1.81
N PRO A 139 18.48 -8.69 0.84
CA PRO A 139 19.44 -9.35 -0.04
C PRO A 139 20.13 -8.37 -0.99
N VAL A 140 19.47 -7.23 -1.25
CA VAL A 140 19.98 -6.16 -2.10
C VAL A 140 19.29 -4.84 -1.74
N ARG A 141 19.94 -3.71 -2.04
CA ARG A 141 19.38 -2.36 -1.85
C ARG A 141 18.02 -2.19 -2.54
N ARG A 142 17.10 -1.40 -1.99
CA ARG A 142 15.83 -1.14 -2.67
C ARG A 142 16.03 -0.18 -3.85
N LEU A 143 15.36 -0.47 -4.96
CA LEU A 143 15.35 0.37 -6.15
C LEU A 143 13.91 0.80 -6.47
N GLY A 144 13.64 2.11 -6.40
CA GLY A 144 12.41 2.69 -6.93
C GLY A 144 12.66 3.32 -8.30
N ILE A 145 11.71 3.15 -9.21
CA ILE A 145 11.73 3.75 -10.54
C ILE A 145 10.37 4.42 -10.76
N ALA A 146 10.38 5.67 -11.22
CA ALA A 146 9.19 6.41 -11.63
C ALA A 146 9.35 6.90 -13.07
N ILE A 147 8.37 6.62 -13.92
CA ILE A 147 8.31 7.09 -15.31
C ILE A 147 7.10 8.02 -15.41
N ILE A 148 7.32 9.28 -15.81
CA ILE A 148 6.28 10.31 -15.82
C ILE A 148 6.15 10.97 -17.18
N GLY A 149 4.98 11.56 -17.49
CA GLY A 149 4.81 12.41 -18.67
C GLY A 149 4.53 11.66 -19.98
N GLN A 150 4.04 10.42 -19.90
CA GLN A 150 3.64 9.62 -21.06
C GLN A 150 2.75 10.44 -22.03
N GLY A 151 3.14 10.49 -23.29
CA GLY A 151 2.36 11.11 -24.37
C GLY A 151 2.38 12.65 -24.43
N LEU A 152 3.11 13.32 -23.53
CA LEU A 152 3.30 14.77 -23.63
C LEU A 152 4.42 15.09 -24.63
N SER A 153 4.24 16.10 -25.49
CA SER A 153 5.25 16.46 -26.51
C SER A 153 6.32 17.43 -26.00
N SER A 154 5.94 18.30 -25.07
CA SER A 154 6.80 19.37 -24.54
C SER A 154 6.24 19.89 -23.22
N TYR A 155 7.13 20.27 -22.31
CA TYR A 155 6.77 20.92 -21.05
C TYR A 155 7.89 21.89 -20.64
N GLU A 156 7.54 23.16 -20.46
CA GLU A 156 8.50 24.24 -20.15
C GLU A 156 8.70 24.45 -18.64
N GLY A 157 7.86 23.81 -17.81
CA GLY A 157 7.98 23.90 -16.36
C GLY A 157 9.15 23.08 -15.81
N PRO A 158 9.75 23.48 -14.69
CA PRO A 158 10.81 22.70 -14.06
C PRO A 158 10.25 21.43 -13.39
N LEU A 159 10.88 20.30 -13.71
CA LEU A 159 10.57 19.00 -13.10
C LEU A 159 11.46 18.67 -11.90
N PHE A 160 10.97 17.73 -11.10
CA PHE A 160 11.63 17.09 -9.97
C PHE A 160 11.99 18.05 -8.83
N ARG A 161 11.29 19.19 -8.70
CA ARG A 161 11.67 20.25 -7.74
C ARG A 161 11.91 19.71 -6.33
N ASN A 162 11.00 18.87 -5.84
CA ASN A 162 11.09 18.28 -4.51
C ASN A 162 12.16 17.18 -4.41
N LEU A 163 12.50 16.53 -5.52
CA LEU A 163 13.52 15.47 -5.57
C LEU A 163 14.94 16.01 -5.77
N ARG A 164 15.11 17.21 -6.35
CA ARG A 164 16.43 17.81 -6.63
C ARG A 164 17.35 17.88 -5.42
N ALA A 165 16.82 18.21 -4.24
CA ALA A 165 17.61 18.26 -3.01
C ALA A 165 18.15 16.89 -2.56
N HIS A 166 17.61 15.78 -3.08
CA HIS A 166 17.96 14.43 -2.67
C HIS A 166 18.90 13.71 -3.64
N GLY A 167 19.03 14.17 -4.89
CA GLY A 167 19.75 13.44 -5.93
C GLY A 167 20.55 14.32 -6.89
N THR A 168 21.08 13.67 -7.92
CA THR A 168 21.72 14.32 -9.07
C THR A 168 20.72 14.41 -10.22
N TYR A 169 20.54 15.62 -10.76
CA TYR A 169 19.68 15.88 -11.92
C TYR A 169 20.47 15.76 -13.23
N PHE A 170 19.93 15.05 -14.22
CA PHE A 170 20.53 14.82 -15.53
C PHE A 170 19.67 15.47 -16.62
N ARG A 171 20.27 16.34 -17.44
CA ARG A 171 19.57 17.10 -18.49
C ARG A 171 19.76 16.56 -19.91
N ASN A 172 20.68 15.61 -20.10
CA ASN A 172 21.06 15.09 -21.40
C ASN A 172 20.93 13.56 -21.45
N VAL A 173 19.77 13.06 -21.05
CA VAL A 173 19.44 11.64 -21.11
C VAL A 173 19.03 11.25 -22.52
N ASP A 174 19.53 10.13 -23.04
CA ASP A 174 19.01 9.51 -24.26
C ASP A 174 17.72 8.74 -23.94
N PRO A 175 16.54 9.17 -24.46
CA PRO A 175 15.26 8.55 -24.12
C PRO A 175 14.98 7.24 -24.88
N LYS A 176 15.82 6.87 -25.83
CA LYS A 176 15.57 5.73 -26.74
C LYS A 176 15.36 4.43 -25.96
N ASP A 177 14.30 3.70 -26.32
CA ASP A 177 13.92 2.38 -25.75
C ASP A 177 13.79 2.39 -24.20
N GLY A 178 13.51 3.56 -23.62
CA GLY A 178 13.66 3.76 -22.18
C GLY A 178 12.75 2.91 -21.31
N VAL A 179 11.48 2.73 -21.71
CA VAL A 179 10.52 1.91 -20.93
C VAL A 179 10.97 0.45 -20.94
N GLU A 180 11.34 -0.07 -22.10
CA GLU A 180 11.83 -1.43 -22.30
C GLU A 180 13.11 -1.69 -21.50
N LEU A 181 14.06 -0.75 -21.51
CA LEU A 181 15.30 -0.85 -20.73
C LEU A 181 15.03 -0.91 -19.22
N LEU A 182 14.16 -0.03 -18.71
CA LEU A 182 13.83 0.01 -17.28
C LEU A 182 13.10 -1.26 -16.82
N LEU A 183 12.16 -1.77 -17.63
CA LEU A 183 11.45 -3.03 -17.34
C LEU A 183 12.40 -4.24 -17.44
N ALA A 184 13.29 -4.28 -18.43
CA ALA A 184 14.29 -5.33 -18.56
C ALA A 184 15.26 -5.35 -17.37
N ALA A 185 15.69 -4.18 -16.88
CA ALA A 185 16.53 -4.07 -15.70
C ALA A 185 15.81 -4.54 -14.42
N ALA A 186 14.54 -4.18 -14.25
CA ALA A 186 13.72 -4.67 -13.15
C ALA A 186 13.58 -6.21 -13.20
N ALA A 187 13.36 -6.77 -14.40
CA ALA A 187 13.27 -8.21 -14.62
C ALA A 187 14.60 -8.94 -14.38
N ALA A 188 15.73 -8.37 -14.83
CA ALA A 188 17.07 -8.90 -14.57
C ALA A 188 17.34 -8.94 -13.07
N ARG A 189 16.95 -7.90 -12.34
CA ARG A 189 17.03 -7.84 -10.89
C ARG A 189 16.15 -8.88 -10.21
N ALA A 190 14.92 -9.09 -10.70
CA ALA A 190 14.02 -10.12 -10.20
C ALA A 190 14.57 -11.54 -10.39
N LYS A 191 15.27 -11.78 -11.50
CA LYS A 191 15.97 -13.04 -11.77
C LYS A 191 17.16 -13.26 -10.80
N THR A 192 17.93 -12.22 -10.51
CA THR A 192 19.10 -12.30 -9.63
C THR A 192 18.72 -12.44 -8.16
N TYR A 193 17.64 -11.77 -7.73
CA TYR A 193 17.18 -11.73 -6.33
C TYR A 193 15.72 -12.19 -6.21
N PRO A 194 15.41 -13.45 -6.53
CA PRO A 194 14.04 -13.93 -6.54
C PRO A 194 13.39 -13.80 -5.16
N ALA A 195 12.25 -13.15 -5.10
CA ALA A 195 11.43 -13.03 -3.91
C ALA A 195 9.95 -12.87 -4.31
N THR A 196 9.05 -13.60 -3.64
CA THR A 196 7.60 -13.51 -3.86
C THR A 196 7.13 -12.09 -3.59
N TYR A 197 6.54 -11.42 -4.59
CA TYR A 197 6.20 -9.99 -4.56
C TYR A 197 7.39 -9.07 -4.28
N GLY A 198 8.62 -9.51 -4.60
CA GLY A 198 9.83 -8.71 -4.41
C GLY A 198 10.04 -7.64 -5.49
N HIS A 199 9.40 -7.78 -6.64
CA HIS A 199 9.62 -6.92 -7.81
C HIS A 199 8.28 -6.59 -8.47
N TRP A 200 8.02 -5.30 -8.64
CA TRP A 200 6.71 -4.80 -9.06
C TRP A 200 6.79 -3.85 -10.23
N TYR A 201 5.76 -3.93 -11.07
CA TYR A 201 5.42 -2.94 -12.09
C TYR A 201 3.98 -2.44 -11.84
N VAL A 202 3.86 -1.19 -11.40
CA VAL A 202 2.58 -0.49 -11.34
C VAL A 202 2.40 0.30 -12.62
N ASP A 203 1.37 -0.06 -13.39
CA ASP A 203 1.06 0.59 -14.64
C ASP A 203 -0.19 1.47 -14.51
N GLY A 204 -0.02 2.78 -14.71
CA GLY A 204 -1.12 3.74 -14.64
C GLY A 204 -2.02 3.75 -15.87
N GLY A 205 -1.70 3.05 -16.96
CA GLY A 205 -2.38 3.21 -18.24
C GLY A 205 -2.45 1.91 -19.02
N GLN A 206 -1.91 1.93 -20.24
CA GLN A 206 -1.75 0.70 -21.02
C GLN A 206 -0.42 0.04 -20.67
N GLU A 207 -0.54 -1.18 -20.17
CA GLU A 207 0.58 -2.02 -19.81
C GLU A 207 1.55 -2.19 -20.97
N ALA A 208 2.84 -1.96 -20.70
CA ALA A 208 3.93 -2.32 -21.59
C ALA A 208 4.26 -3.81 -21.45
N ALA A 209 4.77 -4.41 -22.53
CA ALA A 209 5.26 -5.79 -22.49
C ALA A 209 6.36 -5.91 -21.42
N HIS A 210 6.18 -6.85 -20.49
CA HIS A 210 7.07 -7.02 -19.36
C HIS A 210 7.25 -8.49 -18.99
N SER A 211 8.27 -8.76 -18.16
CA SER A 211 8.57 -10.13 -17.72
C SER A 211 7.55 -10.63 -16.69
N PRO A 212 7.11 -11.90 -16.76
CA PRO A 212 6.23 -12.48 -15.73
C PRO A 212 6.91 -12.61 -14.35
N LEU A 213 8.21 -12.31 -14.25
CA LEU A 213 8.92 -12.20 -12.97
C LEU A 213 8.53 -10.96 -12.16
N LEU A 214 7.85 -9.99 -12.76
CA LEU A 214 7.34 -8.80 -12.09
C LEU A 214 5.87 -9.02 -11.72
N THR A 215 5.51 -8.74 -10.48
CA THR A 215 4.10 -8.61 -10.11
C THR A 215 3.58 -7.30 -10.71
N CYS A 216 2.49 -7.38 -11.49
CA CYS A 216 1.92 -6.22 -12.14
C CYS A 216 0.50 -5.92 -11.65
N VAL A 217 0.20 -4.62 -11.49
CA VAL A 217 -1.17 -4.10 -11.43
C VAL A 217 -1.30 -3.01 -12.47
N SER A 218 -2.28 -3.13 -13.37
CA SER A 218 -2.51 -2.17 -14.46
C SER A 218 -3.90 -1.55 -14.37
N TYR A 219 -3.93 -0.22 -14.45
CA TYR A 219 -5.17 0.55 -14.42
C TYR A 219 -6.13 0.17 -15.55
N ARG A 220 -5.62 -0.05 -16.77
CA ARG A 220 -6.43 -0.46 -17.92
C ARG A 220 -6.83 -1.93 -17.85
N ALA A 221 -5.94 -2.82 -17.41
CA ALA A 221 -6.29 -4.23 -17.26
C ALA A 221 -7.41 -4.45 -16.22
N LEU A 222 -7.44 -3.61 -15.18
CA LEU A 222 -8.45 -3.64 -14.13
C LEU A 222 -9.73 -2.84 -14.45
N GLU A 223 -9.91 -2.36 -15.69
CA GLU A 223 -11.15 -1.69 -16.12
C GLU A 223 -12.43 -2.49 -15.81
N PRO A 224 -12.51 -3.83 -16.04
CA PRO A 224 -13.71 -4.59 -15.67
C PRO A 224 -14.04 -4.53 -14.18
N VAL A 225 -13.02 -4.59 -13.31
CA VAL A 225 -13.16 -4.52 -11.85
C VAL A 225 -13.63 -3.12 -11.44
N ARG A 226 -13.02 -2.07 -12.01
CA ARG A 226 -13.43 -0.67 -11.76
C ARG A 226 -14.88 -0.43 -12.19
N SER A 227 -15.25 -0.89 -13.38
CA SER A 227 -16.62 -0.81 -13.90
C SER A 227 -17.63 -1.55 -13.00
N ALA A 228 -17.31 -2.76 -12.55
CA ALA A 228 -18.15 -3.52 -11.62
C ALA A 228 -18.33 -2.79 -10.28
N LEU A 229 -17.25 -2.22 -9.73
CA LEU A 229 -17.28 -1.47 -8.49
C LEU A 229 -18.09 -0.18 -8.60
N LEU A 230 -17.93 0.60 -9.67
CA LEU A 230 -18.71 1.82 -9.87
C LEU A 230 -20.22 1.51 -9.98
N LYS A 231 -20.59 0.43 -10.67
CA LYS A 231 -21.97 -0.05 -10.72
C LYS A 231 -22.50 -0.46 -9.35
N TYR A 232 -21.68 -1.15 -8.55
CA TYR A 232 -22.02 -1.50 -7.17
C TYR A 232 -22.28 -0.23 -6.35
N VAL A 233 -21.36 0.73 -6.35
CA VAL A 233 -21.49 2.02 -5.64
C VAL A 233 -22.76 2.76 -6.05
N GLN A 234 -23.05 2.84 -7.35
CA GLN A 234 -24.27 3.49 -7.85
C GLN A 234 -25.55 2.82 -7.33
N THR A 235 -25.56 1.48 -7.31
CA THR A 235 -26.68 0.69 -6.79
C THR A 235 -26.89 0.97 -5.31
N GLU A 236 -25.82 0.97 -4.53
CA GLU A 236 -25.87 1.21 -3.09
C GLU A 236 -26.34 2.63 -2.76
N ILE A 237 -25.80 3.66 -3.41
CA ILE A 237 -26.18 5.07 -3.20
C ILE A 237 -27.66 5.31 -3.53
N SER A 238 -28.25 4.53 -4.45
CA SER A 238 -29.67 4.64 -4.79
C SER A 238 -30.63 4.11 -3.71
N GLN A 239 -30.12 3.37 -2.71
CA GLN A 239 -30.95 2.82 -1.63
C GLN A 239 -31.33 3.91 -0.60
N PRO A 240 -32.60 3.98 -0.16
CA PRO A 240 -33.02 4.90 0.89
C PRO A 240 -32.22 4.69 2.19
N GLY A 241 -31.70 5.77 2.78
CA GLY A 241 -30.93 5.72 4.02
C GLY A 241 -29.45 5.34 3.86
N MET A 242 -28.94 5.19 2.63
CA MET A 242 -27.52 4.95 2.37
C MET A 242 -26.69 6.20 2.69
N GLY A 243 -25.93 6.14 3.80
CA GLY A 243 -24.97 7.18 4.19
C GLY A 243 -23.53 6.84 3.78
N PRO A 244 -22.61 7.83 3.77
CA PRO A 244 -21.19 7.62 3.42
C PRO A 244 -20.48 6.55 4.26
N GLU A 245 -20.74 6.49 5.58
CA GLU A 245 -20.10 5.52 6.47
C GLU A 245 -20.62 4.09 6.26
N GLU A 246 -21.90 3.94 5.94
CA GLU A 246 -22.50 2.65 5.60
C GLU A 246 -21.93 2.14 4.28
N LEU A 247 -21.83 3.01 3.27
CA LEU A 247 -21.18 2.68 1.99
C LEU A 247 -19.72 2.26 2.21
N ARG A 248 -18.94 3.02 3.00
CA ARG A 248 -17.56 2.66 3.36
C ARG A 248 -17.49 1.28 4.01
N SER A 249 -18.40 0.98 4.93
CA SER A 249 -18.48 -0.31 5.62
C SER A 249 -18.86 -1.47 4.70
N ARG A 250 -19.66 -1.22 3.66
CA ARG A 250 -19.99 -2.22 2.62
C ARG A 250 -18.82 -2.43 1.67
N LEU A 251 -18.18 -1.35 1.19
CA LEU A 251 -16.98 -1.42 0.35
C LEU A 251 -15.84 -2.17 1.02
N ALA A 252 -15.65 -1.97 2.33
CA ALA A 252 -14.62 -2.69 3.10
C ALA A 252 -14.85 -4.20 3.19
N ARG A 253 -16.05 -4.70 2.88
CA ARG A 253 -16.41 -6.12 2.90
C ARG A 253 -16.33 -6.79 1.53
N LEU A 254 -16.23 -6.03 0.45
CA LEU A 254 -16.13 -6.57 -0.91
C LEU A 254 -14.92 -7.50 -1.06
N SER A 255 -15.18 -8.66 -1.66
CA SER A 255 -14.20 -9.65 -2.06
C SER A 255 -13.94 -9.56 -3.58
N PRO A 256 -12.85 -10.16 -4.08
CA PRO A 256 -12.61 -10.26 -5.52
C PRO A 256 -13.79 -10.88 -6.29
N ALA A 257 -14.43 -11.89 -5.69
CA ALA A 257 -15.58 -12.58 -6.31
C ALA A 257 -16.79 -11.66 -6.50
N ASP A 258 -17.02 -10.72 -5.58
CA ASP A 258 -18.12 -9.76 -5.68
C ASP A 258 -17.98 -8.80 -6.87
N LEU A 259 -16.76 -8.65 -7.39
CA LEU A 259 -16.43 -7.81 -8.54
C LEU A 259 -16.13 -8.62 -9.81
N GLY A 260 -16.49 -9.91 -9.84
CA GLY A 260 -16.32 -10.76 -11.02
C GLY A 260 -14.89 -11.22 -11.27
N MET A 261 -14.01 -11.16 -10.27
CA MET A 261 -12.68 -11.75 -10.35
C MET A 261 -12.82 -13.25 -10.01
N GLU A 262 -12.87 -14.12 -11.02
CA GLU A 262 -13.08 -15.56 -10.83
C GLU A 262 -11.95 -16.24 -10.03
N ARG A 263 -12.29 -17.37 -9.38
CA ARG A 263 -11.52 -18.11 -8.36
C ARG A 263 -10.15 -18.67 -8.78
N ALA A 264 -9.66 -18.43 -9.99
CA ALA A 264 -8.39 -18.98 -10.47
C ALA A 264 -7.30 -17.91 -10.46
N GLY A 265 -6.70 -17.67 -9.30
CA GLY A 265 -5.61 -16.72 -9.19
C GLY A 265 -4.99 -16.62 -7.82
N ASP A 266 -4.01 -15.73 -7.73
CA ASP A 266 -3.36 -15.31 -6.51
C ASP A 266 -4.34 -14.53 -5.61
N LYS A 267 -4.75 -15.15 -4.49
CA LYS A 267 -5.72 -14.57 -3.56
C LYS A 267 -5.22 -13.31 -2.87
N VAL A 268 -3.91 -13.20 -2.64
CA VAL A 268 -3.28 -12.02 -2.03
C VAL A 268 -3.36 -10.86 -3.01
N LEU A 269 -2.96 -11.10 -4.27
CA LEU A 269 -3.01 -10.08 -5.32
C LEU A 269 -4.45 -9.66 -5.62
N GLY A 270 -5.38 -10.61 -5.78
CA GLY A 270 -6.78 -10.28 -6.04
C GLY A 270 -7.40 -9.46 -4.91
N ARG A 271 -7.14 -9.80 -3.63
CA ARG A 271 -7.58 -8.98 -2.49
C ARG A 271 -6.92 -7.60 -2.51
N PHE A 272 -5.65 -7.50 -2.87
CA PHE A 272 -4.93 -6.24 -2.99
C PHE A 272 -5.54 -5.33 -4.06
N GLU A 273 -5.82 -5.84 -5.26
CA GLU A 273 -6.42 -5.09 -6.36
C GLU A 273 -7.80 -4.50 -6.01
N VAL A 274 -8.66 -5.28 -5.35
CA VAL A 274 -9.94 -4.77 -4.83
C VAL A 274 -9.69 -3.61 -3.85
N ARG A 275 -8.74 -3.78 -2.93
CA ARG A 275 -8.42 -2.79 -1.89
C ARG A 275 -7.85 -1.49 -2.46
N LEU A 276 -7.11 -1.56 -3.58
CA LEU A 276 -6.67 -0.35 -4.29
C LEU A 276 -7.86 0.54 -4.65
N PHE A 277 -8.97 -0.07 -5.08
CA PHE A 277 -10.18 0.65 -5.47
C PHE A 277 -11.18 0.87 -4.35
N THR A 278 -11.18 0.13 -3.25
CA THR A 278 -12.15 0.39 -2.16
C THR A 278 -11.62 1.33 -1.08
N GLU A 279 -10.30 1.48 -0.98
CA GLU A 279 -9.64 2.30 0.05
C GLU A 279 -8.96 3.55 -0.50
N GLY A 280 -8.62 3.54 -1.79
CA GLY A 280 -8.03 4.69 -2.48
C GLY A 280 -9.09 5.62 -3.06
N SER A 281 -9.18 6.85 -2.54
CA SER A 281 -10.08 7.88 -3.10
C SER A 281 -9.69 8.21 -4.55
N GLY A 282 -10.66 8.18 -5.47
CA GLY A 282 -10.48 8.56 -6.88
C GLY A 282 -9.70 7.57 -7.74
N THR A 283 -9.22 6.46 -7.18
CA THR A 283 -8.45 5.43 -7.90
C THR A 283 -9.27 4.69 -8.95
N GLN A 284 -10.60 4.75 -8.89
CA GLN A 284 -11.49 4.14 -9.87
C GLN A 284 -11.59 5.01 -11.14
N ILE A 285 -11.27 6.30 -11.02
CA ILE A 285 -11.59 7.34 -12.01
C ILE A 285 -10.32 7.96 -12.62
N PHE A 286 -9.26 8.12 -11.82
CA PHE A 286 -8.03 8.78 -12.26
C PHE A 286 -6.83 7.83 -12.20
N SER A 287 -6.19 7.62 -13.34
CA SER A 287 -4.98 6.80 -13.51
C SER A 287 -3.80 7.28 -12.67
N THR A 288 -3.57 8.59 -12.57
CA THR A 288 -2.49 9.16 -11.75
C THR A 288 -2.68 8.87 -10.26
N THR A 289 -3.91 9.02 -9.77
CA THR A 289 -4.28 8.66 -8.39
C THR A 289 -4.15 7.17 -8.14
N PHE A 290 -4.56 6.33 -9.10
CA PHE A 290 -4.34 4.88 -9.03
C PHE A 290 -2.85 4.55 -8.91
N ALA A 291 -2.01 5.07 -9.81
CA ALA A 291 -0.57 4.78 -9.82
C ALA A 291 0.10 5.23 -8.52
N GLN A 292 -0.23 6.43 -8.02
CA GLN A 292 0.29 6.94 -6.75
C GLN A 292 -0.17 6.07 -5.56
N TRP A 293 -1.45 5.71 -5.49
CA TRP A 293 -2.00 4.90 -4.40
C TRP A 293 -1.44 3.48 -4.43
N ALA A 294 -1.40 2.85 -5.60
CA ALA A 294 -0.83 1.53 -5.80
C ALA A 294 0.66 1.48 -5.43
N ALA A 295 1.44 2.50 -5.80
CA ALA A 295 2.84 2.61 -5.38
C ALA A 295 2.98 2.66 -3.86
N ARG A 296 2.18 3.51 -3.18
CA ARG A 296 2.16 3.61 -1.71
C ARG A 296 1.79 2.28 -1.06
N GLU A 297 0.71 1.66 -1.49
CA GLU A 297 0.23 0.41 -0.88
C GLU A 297 1.16 -0.76 -1.16
N THR A 298 1.80 -0.81 -2.34
CA THR A 298 2.83 -1.80 -2.64
C THR A 298 4.04 -1.63 -1.71
N LEU A 299 4.54 -0.40 -1.55
CA LEU A 299 5.65 -0.12 -0.62
C LEU A 299 5.30 -0.48 0.82
N ARG A 300 4.11 -0.10 1.28
CA ARG A 300 3.65 -0.32 2.66
C ARG A 300 3.45 -1.80 2.96
N ARG A 301 2.82 -2.54 2.04
CA ARG A 301 2.34 -3.91 2.29
C ARG A 301 3.30 -4.98 1.78
N ALA A 302 3.68 -4.92 0.51
CA ALA A 302 4.59 -5.90 -0.09
C ALA A 302 6.06 -5.64 0.24
N GLN A 303 6.43 -4.38 0.51
CA GLN A 303 7.81 -3.96 0.78
C GLN A 303 8.82 -4.50 -0.26
N PRO A 304 8.66 -4.17 -1.55
CA PRO A 304 9.43 -4.78 -2.63
C PRO A 304 10.89 -4.31 -2.69
N LEU A 305 11.77 -5.16 -3.19
CA LEU A 305 13.16 -4.83 -3.54
C LEU A 305 13.23 -3.93 -4.77
N THR A 306 12.25 -4.02 -5.67
CA THR A 306 12.15 -3.18 -6.87
C THR A 306 10.71 -2.76 -7.10
N LEU A 307 10.48 -1.46 -7.27
CA LEU A 307 9.18 -0.93 -7.65
C LEU A 307 9.34 0.03 -8.82
N LEU A 308 8.82 -0.35 -9.98
CA LEU A 308 8.68 0.54 -11.12
C LEU A 308 7.23 1.01 -11.21
N VAL A 309 7.04 2.33 -11.31
CA VAL A 309 5.73 2.97 -11.47
C VAL A 309 5.75 3.79 -12.74
N ARG A 310 4.84 3.51 -13.67
CA ARG A 310 4.64 4.32 -14.87
C ARG A 310 3.33 5.07 -14.78
N PHE A 311 3.41 6.39 -14.74
CA PHE A 311 2.25 7.26 -14.68
C PHE A 311 1.72 7.53 -16.10
N ALA A 312 0.44 7.24 -16.30
CA ALA A 312 -0.25 7.54 -17.56
C ALA A 312 -1.15 8.77 -17.41
N PRO A 313 -1.52 9.43 -18.53
CA PRO A 313 -2.43 10.56 -18.50
C PRO A 313 -3.78 10.17 -17.88
N ARG A 314 -4.28 11.00 -16.97
CA ARG A 314 -5.65 10.92 -16.47
C ARG A 314 -6.60 11.66 -17.40
N GLN A 315 -7.85 11.26 -17.31
CA GLN A 315 -8.95 12.04 -17.89
C GLN A 315 -9.07 13.42 -17.25
N GLU A 316 -9.63 14.36 -18.01
CA GLU A 316 -10.06 15.66 -17.50
C GLU A 316 -11.07 15.51 -16.36
N GLN A 317 -11.00 16.42 -15.40
CA GLN A 317 -11.95 16.45 -14.30
C GLN A 317 -13.34 16.87 -14.82
N LYS A 318 -14.36 16.06 -14.52
CA LYS A 318 -15.77 16.35 -14.80
C LYS A 318 -16.58 16.36 -13.50
N PRO A 319 -17.81 16.90 -13.49
CA PRO A 319 -18.71 16.77 -12.35
C PRO A 319 -18.88 15.30 -11.92
N MET A 320 -18.96 15.05 -10.61
CA MET A 320 -18.95 13.68 -10.05
C MET A 320 -20.06 12.79 -10.65
N ASN A 321 -21.24 13.34 -10.89
CA ASN A 321 -22.35 12.58 -11.48
C ASN A 321 -22.00 12.05 -12.89
N GLU A 322 -21.24 12.80 -13.68
CA GLU A 322 -20.79 12.38 -15.01
C GLU A 322 -19.68 11.33 -14.93
N LEU A 323 -18.80 11.44 -13.94
CA LEU A 323 -17.71 10.48 -13.70
C LEU A 323 -18.23 9.12 -13.20
N LEU A 324 -19.35 9.12 -12.47
CA LEU A 324 -19.99 7.90 -11.96
C LEU A 324 -20.88 7.21 -13.00
N THR A 325 -21.35 7.94 -14.02
CA THR A 325 -22.07 7.33 -15.14
C THR A 325 -21.08 6.68 -16.10
N SER A 326 -21.18 5.36 -16.27
CA SER A 326 -20.37 4.51 -17.17
C SER A 326 -20.60 4.78 -18.68
N GLY A 327 -20.82 6.04 -19.07
CA GLY A 327 -20.99 6.45 -20.45
C GLY A 327 -19.64 6.54 -21.16
N ARG A 328 -19.50 5.81 -22.27
CA ARG A 328 -18.36 5.90 -23.22
C ARG A 328 -18.35 7.25 -23.96
N SER A 329 -18.30 8.37 -23.23
CA SER A 329 -17.90 9.65 -23.81
C SER A 329 -16.42 9.54 -24.18
N GLU A 330 -16.04 10.01 -25.37
CA GLU A 330 -14.64 10.30 -25.67
C GLU A 330 -14.06 11.09 -24.50
N THR A 331 -13.02 10.53 -23.91
CA THR A 331 -12.47 11.03 -22.67
C THR A 331 -11.22 11.83 -23.03
N ASN A 332 -11.33 13.15 -22.96
CA ASN A 332 -10.17 14.01 -23.14
C ASN A 332 -9.16 13.73 -22.02
N LEU A 333 -7.88 13.62 -22.40
CA LEU A 333 -6.78 13.37 -21.49
C LEU A 333 -6.10 14.68 -21.12
N ASP A 334 -5.88 14.90 -19.83
CA ASP A 334 -5.17 16.07 -19.29
C ASP A 334 -3.68 15.74 -19.12
N PHE A 335 -2.91 15.78 -20.21
CA PHE A 335 -1.48 15.41 -20.18
C PHE A 335 -0.65 16.30 -19.25
N ALA A 336 -0.87 17.62 -19.28
CA ALA A 336 -0.10 18.57 -18.49
C ALA A 336 -0.41 18.45 -16.98
N GLY A 337 -1.70 18.38 -16.61
CA GLY A 337 -2.10 18.13 -15.24
C GLY A 337 -1.62 16.77 -14.73
N SER A 338 -1.63 15.75 -15.59
CA SER A 338 -1.11 14.43 -15.25
C SER A 338 0.39 14.44 -14.96
N LEU A 339 1.18 15.24 -15.69
CA LEU A 339 2.61 15.39 -15.42
C LEU A 339 2.86 16.05 -14.06
N VAL A 340 2.07 17.05 -13.70
CA VAL A 340 2.17 17.70 -12.37
C VAL A 340 1.84 16.69 -11.25
N ASP A 341 0.77 15.92 -11.42
CA ASP A 341 0.40 14.86 -10.48
C ASP A 341 1.51 13.80 -10.37
N ALA A 342 2.08 13.39 -11.51
CA ALA A 342 3.11 12.35 -11.58
C ALA A 342 4.46 12.80 -11.01
N ASP A 343 4.87 14.07 -11.20
CA ASP A 343 6.09 14.63 -10.58
C ASP A 343 5.98 14.61 -9.05
N MET A 344 4.81 14.98 -8.52
CA MET A 344 4.52 14.86 -7.09
C MET A 344 4.41 13.40 -6.64
N GLY A 345 3.79 12.55 -7.45
CA GLY A 345 3.67 11.11 -7.21
C GLY A 345 5.02 10.42 -7.10
N ALA A 346 5.98 10.76 -7.96
CA ALA A 346 7.36 10.27 -7.89
C ALA A 346 8.06 10.71 -6.59
N TYR A 347 7.84 11.95 -6.15
CA TYR A 347 8.35 12.42 -4.85
C TYR A 347 7.74 11.65 -3.67
N TYR A 348 6.43 11.38 -3.69
CA TYR A 348 5.79 10.56 -2.66
C TYR A 348 6.24 9.11 -2.70
N GLN A 349 6.50 8.54 -3.87
CA GLN A 349 7.08 7.19 -3.99
C GLN A 349 8.44 7.13 -3.28
N TRP A 350 9.31 8.12 -3.51
CA TRP A 350 10.59 8.25 -2.81
C TRP A 350 10.41 8.32 -1.29
N ILE A 351 9.57 9.24 -0.78
CA ILE A 351 9.33 9.39 0.66
C ILE A 351 8.81 8.09 1.29
N ASN A 352 7.88 7.40 0.63
CA ASN A 352 7.34 6.14 1.14
C ASN A 352 8.40 5.03 1.16
N GLN A 353 9.27 4.97 0.15
CA GLN A 353 10.40 4.02 0.15
C GLN A 353 11.36 4.30 1.31
N GLN A 354 11.57 5.58 1.67
CA GLN A 354 12.41 5.97 2.81
C GLN A 354 11.82 5.61 4.19
N ARG A 355 10.58 5.14 4.27
CA ARG A 355 9.98 4.62 5.51
C ARG A 355 10.27 3.14 5.73
N LEU A 356 10.85 2.45 4.74
CA LEU A 356 11.11 1.01 4.82
C LEU A 356 12.49 0.71 5.45
N PRO A 357 12.68 -0.48 6.03
CA PRO A 357 14.00 -0.96 6.41
C PRO A 357 14.96 -0.88 5.20
N GLY A 358 16.20 -0.44 5.46
CA GLY A 358 17.21 -0.22 4.42
C GLY A 358 17.10 1.12 3.68
N ALA A 359 16.30 2.07 4.17
CA ALA A 359 16.14 3.41 3.58
C ALA A 359 17.47 4.13 3.28
N GLY A 360 18.44 4.06 4.20
CA GLY A 360 19.75 4.72 4.06
C GLY A 360 20.60 4.24 2.89
N GLU A 361 20.34 3.03 2.37
CA GLU A 361 21.03 2.46 1.21
C GLU A 361 20.14 2.39 -0.04
N SER A 362 18.92 2.89 0.06
CA SER A 362 17.95 2.83 -1.03
C SER A 362 18.29 3.80 -2.15
N SER A 363 17.92 3.43 -3.37
CA SER A 363 18.12 4.25 -4.56
C SER A 363 16.83 4.46 -5.33
N PHE A 364 16.78 5.54 -6.10
CA PHE A 364 15.58 5.99 -6.81
C PHE A 364 15.96 6.64 -8.14
N LEU A 365 15.26 6.28 -9.21
CA LEU A 365 15.36 6.89 -10.52
C LEU A 365 13.99 7.45 -10.92
N VAL A 366 13.93 8.72 -11.32
CA VAL A 366 12.77 9.27 -12.01
C VAL A 366 13.17 9.75 -13.40
N TRP A 367 12.35 9.45 -14.40
CA TRP A 367 12.58 9.83 -15.78
C TRP A 367 11.33 10.47 -16.39
N TYR A 368 11.53 11.58 -17.11
CA TYR A 368 10.50 12.20 -17.94
C TYR A 368 10.44 11.45 -19.27
N GLU A 369 9.42 10.61 -19.42
CA GLU A 369 9.27 9.63 -20.51
C GLU A 369 9.43 10.28 -21.88
N ALA A 370 10.20 9.64 -22.76
CA ALA A 370 10.58 10.12 -24.09
C ALA A 370 11.40 11.44 -24.12
N HIS A 371 11.82 11.96 -22.97
CA HIS A 371 12.59 13.22 -22.87
C HIS A 371 13.95 13.03 -22.21
N LYS A 372 14.76 14.09 -22.27
CA LYS A 372 16.17 14.10 -21.84
C LYS A 372 16.40 14.34 -20.35
N GLN A 373 15.33 14.37 -19.54
CA GLN A 373 15.41 14.75 -18.14
C GLN A 373 15.19 13.54 -17.24
N ALA A 374 16.14 13.30 -16.33
CA ALA A 374 15.99 12.33 -15.26
C ALA A 374 16.65 12.82 -13.97
N LEU A 375 16.32 12.19 -12.85
CA LEU A 375 16.99 12.41 -11.59
C LEU A 375 17.28 11.08 -10.91
N VAL A 376 18.48 10.94 -10.37
CA VAL A 376 18.90 9.75 -9.62
C VAL A 376 19.23 10.14 -8.19
N VAL A 377 18.62 9.45 -7.23
CA VAL A 377 19.01 9.44 -5.83
C VAL A 377 19.72 8.12 -5.55
N ALA A 378 20.97 8.19 -5.13
CA ALA A 378 21.73 7.01 -4.72
C ALA A 378 22.79 7.41 -3.68
N PRO A 379 23.23 6.50 -2.78
CA PRO A 379 24.24 6.80 -1.77
C PRO A 379 25.57 7.32 -2.34
N GLY A 380 25.96 6.85 -3.53
CA GLY A 380 27.20 7.23 -4.20
C GLY A 380 27.14 8.51 -5.03
N LEU A 381 25.97 9.17 -5.11
CA LEU A 381 25.79 10.35 -5.96
C LEU A 381 25.66 11.65 -5.14
N PRO A 382 26.18 12.78 -5.65
CA PRO A 382 26.05 14.06 -4.98
C PRO A 382 24.58 14.53 -4.97
N ARG A 383 24.13 14.99 -3.80
CA ARG A 383 22.78 15.54 -3.61
C ARG A 383 22.73 17.01 -4.03
N GLY A 384 21.63 17.45 -4.63
CA GLY A 384 21.46 18.84 -5.06
C GLY A 384 22.34 19.23 -6.25
N ALA A 385 22.94 18.24 -6.92
CA ALA A 385 23.86 18.45 -8.04
C ALA A 385 23.15 18.30 -9.38
N GLU A 386 23.81 18.80 -10.42
CA GLU A 386 23.38 18.67 -11.81
C GLU A 386 24.53 18.12 -12.66
N SER A 387 24.18 17.22 -13.58
CA SER A 387 25.09 16.67 -14.58
C SER A 387 24.60 16.97 -15.99
N THR A 388 25.53 17.47 -16.81
CA THR A 388 25.33 17.71 -18.25
C THR A 388 25.89 16.58 -19.11
N SER A 389 26.53 15.58 -18.51
CA SER A 389 27.07 14.43 -19.25
C SER A 389 25.94 13.69 -19.96
N ALA A 390 26.18 13.30 -21.21
CA ALA A 390 25.25 12.45 -21.95
C ALA A 390 25.20 11.06 -21.28
N LYS A 391 23.99 10.58 -20.99
CA LYS A 391 23.75 9.28 -20.35
C LYS A 391 22.54 8.61 -20.98
N ASN A 392 22.54 7.29 -21.14
CA ASN A 392 21.30 6.54 -21.36
C ASN A 392 20.72 6.04 -20.02
N LEU A 393 19.52 5.46 -20.06
CA LEU A 393 18.85 4.98 -18.84
C LEU A 393 19.54 3.77 -18.19
N ASP A 394 20.23 2.92 -18.95
CA ASP A 394 21.01 1.79 -18.43
C ASP A 394 22.22 2.27 -17.61
N GLU A 395 22.92 3.30 -18.09
CA GLU A 395 23.99 3.95 -17.36
C GLU A 395 23.47 4.62 -16.07
N LEU A 396 22.30 5.27 -16.11
CA LEU A 396 21.69 5.84 -14.90
C LEU A 396 21.28 4.78 -13.89
N LEU A 397 20.76 3.64 -14.34
CA LEU A 397 20.46 2.50 -13.49
C LEU A 397 21.72 1.89 -12.87
N THR A 398 22.81 1.82 -13.62
CA THR A 398 24.11 1.39 -13.11
C THR A 398 24.58 2.30 -11.98
N LEU A 399 24.48 3.63 -12.15
CA LEU A 399 24.78 4.61 -11.09
C LEU A 399 23.83 4.47 -9.89
N ALA A 400 22.56 4.15 -10.12
CA ALA A 400 21.58 3.96 -9.05
C ALA A 400 21.81 2.66 -8.27
N THR A 401 22.54 1.68 -8.81
CA THR A 401 22.70 0.36 -8.21
C THR A 401 24.12 0.03 -7.77
N SER A 402 25.10 0.88 -8.13
CA SER A 402 26.52 0.78 -7.76
C SER A 402 26.81 0.95 -6.27
#